data_AF-T1CJE2-F1
#
_entry.id   AF-T1CJE2-F1
#
_cell.length_a   1.000
_cell.length_b   1.000
_cell.length_c   1.000
_cell.angle_alpha   90.00
_cell.angle_beta   90.00
_cell.angle_gamma   90.00
#
_symmetry.space_group_name_H-M   'P 1'
#
loop_
_entity.id
_entity.type
_entity.pdbx_description
1 polymer ?
#
loop_
_entity_poly.entity_id
_entity_poly.type
_entity_poly.pdbx_seq_one_letter_code
_entity_poly.pdbx_strand_id
1 'polypeptide(L)'
;RKTKDQLLESEYAVMKELNHDASITFTDVDALYGLKSGNAYYTFGRLLERKTIRRPTIVMEYLPTRYVAFLYVVQKDVVLFNSNRQGYLSSIIEESEHPVDKYAQVEDVSAPYGFILLAPIFDENELEKLQDELRATAKGTLLRTSLITTVLIGGLGYRRFD
;
A
#
# COMPACT_ATOMS: atom_id res chain seq x y z
N ARG A 1 21.84 15.68 19.16
CA ARG A 1 21.70 15.59 17.68
C ARG A 1 20.68 14.49 17.41
N LYS A 2 19.50 14.78 16.85
CA LYS A 2 18.49 13.75 16.54
C LYS A 2 19.06 12.80 15.48
N THR A 3 18.97 11.49 15.69
CA THR A 3 19.16 10.52 14.62
C THR A 3 17.98 10.62 13.66
N LYS A 4 18.24 10.38 12.37
CA LYS A 4 17.31 10.65 11.26
C LYS A 4 15.97 9.89 11.37
N ASP A 5 15.93 8.85 12.22
CA ASP A 5 14.81 7.90 12.31
C ASP A 5 14.06 7.95 13.66
N GLN A 6 14.32 8.95 14.52
CA GLN A 6 13.61 9.09 15.79
C GLN A 6 12.30 9.88 15.64
N LEU A 7 11.18 9.18 15.86
CA LEU A 7 9.85 9.78 16.01
C LEU A 7 9.70 10.43 17.39
N LEU A 8 9.11 11.62 17.43
CA LEU A 8 8.61 12.18 18.68
C LEU A 8 7.43 11.34 19.20
N GLU A 9 7.23 11.32 20.52
CA GLU A 9 6.08 10.65 21.13
C GLU A 9 4.75 11.13 20.54
N SER A 10 4.60 12.44 20.29
CA SER A 10 3.39 12.97 19.65
C SER A 10 3.24 12.52 18.19
N GLU A 11 4.34 12.38 17.45
CA GLU A 11 4.32 11.87 16.06
C GLU A 11 3.92 10.39 16.06
N TYR A 12 4.46 9.59 16.99
CA TYR A 12 4.07 8.20 17.18
C TYR A 12 2.59 8.06 17.57
N ALA A 13 2.12 8.81 18.57
CA ALA A 13 0.75 8.78 19.05
C ALA A 13 -0.25 9.08 17.92
N VAL A 14 -0.05 10.19 17.21
CA VAL A 14 -0.91 10.58 16.08
C VAL A 14 -0.90 9.52 14.98
N MET A 15 0.27 9.02 14.58
CA MET A 15 0.33 8.02 13.52
C MET A 15 -0.27 6.69 13.93
N LYS A 16 -0.07 6.23 15.17
CA LYS A 16 -0.59 4.96 15.64
C LYS A 16 -2.12 4.98 15.68
N GLU A 17 -2.69 6.00 16.33
CA GLU A 17 -4.15 6.06 16.48
C GLU A 17 -4.85 6.29 15.14
N LEU A 18 -4.33 7.17 14.27
CA LEU A 18 -4.92 7.38 12.94
C LEU A 18 -4.79 6.19 11.99
N ASN A 19 -3.76 5.33 12.16
CA ASN A 19 -3.68 4.08 11.40
C ASN A 19 -4.65 3.02 11.91
N HIS A 20 -5.02 3.07 13.19
CA HIS A 20 -6.01 2.17 13.76
C HIS A 20 -7.43 2.62 13.40
N ASP A 21 -7.73 3.89 13.62
CA ASP A 21 -9.00 4.53 13.32
C ASP A 21 -8.78 6.02 12.98
N ALA A 22 -8.89 6.35 11.70
CA ALA A 22 -8.72 7.73 11.24
C ALA A 22 -9.90 8.65 11.60
N SER A 23 -10.99 8.12 12.18
CA SER A 23 -12.13 8.90 12.67
C SER A 23 -11.94 9.42 14.11
N ILE A 24 -10.90 8.95 14.82
CA ILE A 24 -10.58 9.43 16.17
C ILE A 24 -10.36 10.95 16.19
N THR A 25 -10.87 11.63 17.23
CA THR A 25 -10.65 13.08 17.36
C THR A 25 -9.24 13.37 17.87
N PHE A 26 -8.65 14.48 17.43
CA PHE A 26 -7.32 14.88 17.93
C PHE A 26 -7.31 15.16 19.44
N THR A 27 -8.44 15.59 20.00
CA THR A 27 -8.60 15.79 21.44
C THR A 27 -8.49 14.46 22.19
N ASP A 28 -9.08 13.39 21.66
CA ASP A 28 -8.97 12.05 22.26
C ASP A 28 -7.54 11.53 22.18
N VAL A 29 -6.85 11.76 21.06
CA VAL A 29 -5.41 11.42 20.94
C VAL A 29 -4.57 12.18 21.97
N ASP A 30 -4.83 13.48 22.16
CA ASP A 30 -4.14 14.28 23.17
C ASP A 30 -4.39 13.71 24.59
N ALA A 31 -5.62 13.32 24.91
CA ALA A 31 -5.99 12.76 26.20
C ALA A 31 -5.36 11.38 26.45
N LEU A 32 -5.41 10.48 25.46
CA LEU A 32 -4.87 9.11 25.54
C LEU A 32 -3.37 9.08 25.84
N TYR A 33 -2.63 10.07 25.34
CA TYR A 33 -1.17 10.15 25.45
C TYR A 33 -0.69 11.27 26.39
N GLY A 34 -1.60 11.94 27.12
CA GLY A 34 -1.25 13.02 28.05
C GLY A 34 -0.57 14.22 27.37
N LEU A 35 -0.87 14.48 26.10
CA LEU A 35 -0.32 15.59 25.34
C LEU A 35 -1.00 16.91 25.72
N LYS A 36 -0.33 18.03 25.41
CA LYS A 36 -0.97 19.36 25.52
C LYS A 36 -2.12 19.45 24.52
N SER A 37 -3.24 20.04 24.94
CA SER A 37 -4.40 20.28 24.06
C SER A 37 -3.99 20.96 22.75
N GLY A 38 -4.41 20.38 21.63
CA GLY A 38 -4.13 20.84 20.27
C GLY A 38 -2.79 20.37 19.69
N ASN A 39 -1.99 19.61 20.46
CA ASN A 39 -0.70 19.11 20.00
C ASN A 39 -0.86 18.03 18.92
N ALA A 40 -1.83 17.13 19.05
CA ALA A 40 -2.13 16.11 18.05
C ALA A 40 -2.51 16.73 16.71
N TYR A 41 -3.36 17.77 16.70
CA TYR A 41 -3.73 18.49 15.47
C TYR A 41 -2.52 19.15 14.80
N TYR A 42 -1.69 19.88 15.56
CA TYR A 42 -0.48 20.50 15.03
C TYR A 42 0.53 19.47 14.50
N THR A 43 0.67 18.36 15.23
CA THR A 43 1.55 17.25 14.84
C THR A 43 1.06 16.60 13.55
N PHE A 44 -0.25 16.38 13.40
CA PHE A 44 -0.86 15.88 12.17
C PHE A 44 -0.57 16.80 10.97
N GLY A 45 -0.77 18.11 11.12
CA GLY A 45 -0.44 19.08 10.07
C GLY A 45 1.02 18.99 9.60
N ARG A 46 1.97 18.90 10.54
CA ARG A 46 3.39 18.69 10.20
C ARG A 46 3.67 17.36 9.50
N LEU A 47 2.99 16.29 9.90
CA LEU A 47 3.14 14.96 9.27
C LEU A 47 2.59 14.96 7.84
N LEU A 48 1.52 15.72 7.57
CA LEU A 48 1.01 15.98 6.22
C LEU A 48 2.01 16.79 5.38
N GLU A 49 2.53 17.90 5.91
CA GLU A 49 3.52 18.75 5.22
C GLU A 49 4.77 17.97 4.79
N ARG A 50 5.23 17.05 5.65
CA ARG A 50 6.38 16.17 5.38
C ARG A 50 6.04 14.97 4.50
N LYS A 51 4.78 14.81 4.09
CA LYS A 51 4.26 13.66 3.35
C LYS A 51 4.48 12.31 4.07
N THR A 52 4.62 12.35 5.40
CA THR A 52 4.66 11.14 6.24
C THR A 52 3.28 10.51 6.30
N ILE A 53 2.24 11.34 6.47
CA ILE A 53 0.85 10.96 6.20
C ILE A 53 0.47 11.57 4.84
N ARG A 54 -0.16 10.77 3.97
CA ARG A 54 -0.67 11.26 2.68
C ARG A 54 -2.11 11.76 2.80
N ARG A 55 -3.02 10.84 3.16
CA ARG A 55 -4.44 11.12 3.43
C ARG A 55 -5.04 9.99 4.27
N PRO A 56 -6.01 10.28 5.15
CA PRO A 56 -6.97 9.30 5.63
C PRO A 56 -7.74 8.67 4.45
N THR A 57 -8.13 7.42 4.58
CA THR A 57 -8.87 6.69 3.54
C THR A 57 -9.80 5.66 4.18
N ILE A 58 -10.86 5.28 3.49
CA ILE A 58 -11.76 4.22 3.92
C ILE A 58 -11.27 2.92 3.29
N VAL A 59 -11.12 1.89 4.12
CA VAL A 59 -10.70 0.55 3.72
C VAL A 59 -11.87 -0.41 3.95
N MET A 60 -12.09 -1.33 3.02
CA MET A 60 -13.02 -2.44 3.20
C MET A 60 -12.38 -3.50 4.10
N GLU A 61 -12.95 -3.71 5.29
CA GLU A 61 -12.45 -4.70 6.26
C GLU A 61 -12.62 -6.15 5.75
N TYR A 62 -13.75 -6.42 5.09
CA TYR A 62 -14.05 -7.72 4.50
C TYR A 62 -14.33 -7.58 3.02
N LEU A 63 -13.59 -8.34 2.22
CA LEU A 63 -13.75 -8.44 0.78
C LEU A 63 -13.92 -9.93 0.46
N PRO A 64 -14.97 -10.34 -0.27
CA PRO A 64 -15.24 -11.74 -0.58
C PRO A 64 -14.31 -12.25 -1.68
N THR A 65 -13.01 -12.18 -1.45
CA THR A 65 -11.97 -12.72 -2.34
C THR A 65 -11.80 -14.22 -2.09
N ARG A 66 -11.31 -14.94 -3.10
CA ARG A 66 -10.87 -16.33 -2.95
C ARG A 66 -9.54 -16.39 -2.18
N TYR A 67 -8.63 -15.49 -2.51
CA TYR A 67 -7.31 -15.34 -1.89
C TYR A 67 -6.67 -14.03 -2.33
N VAL A 68 -5.51 -13.70 -1.76
CA VAL A 68 -4.66 -12.61 -2.26
C VAL A 68 -3.42 -13.22 -2.91
N ALA A 69 -3.12 -12.79 -4.13
CA ALA A 69 -1.89 -13.15 -4.81
C ALA A 69 -0.77 -12.18 -4.41
N PHE A 70 0.36 -12.73 -3.98
CA PHE A 70 1.62 -12.04 -3.83
C PHE A 70 2.44 -12.24 -5.09
N LEU A 71 2.66 -11.15 -5.84
CA LEU A 71 3.41 -11.15 -7.09
C LEU A 71 4.72 -10.42 -6.84
N TYR A 72 5.83 -11.15 -6.92
CA TYR A 72 7.16 -10.60 -6.79
C TYR A 72 7.85 -10.54 -8.14
N VAL A 73 8.13 -9.33 -8.61
CA VAL A 73 8.65 -9.08 -9.95
C VAL A 73 10.08 -8.56 -9.84
N VAL A 74 11.03 -9.36 -10.34
CA VAL A 74 12.45 -9.00 -10.35
C VAL A 74 12.80 -8.42 -11.72
N GLN A 75 13.34 -7.21 -11.77
CA GLN A 75 13.83 -6.61 -13.01
C GLN A 75 15.19 -7.22 -13.37
N LYS A 76 15.22 -8.02 -14.44
CA LYS A 76 16.44 -8.69 -14.95
C LYS A 76 17.14 -7.86 -16.00
N ASP A 77 16.37 -7.21 -16.86
CA ASP A 77 16.82 -6.26 -17.86
C ASP A 77 16.13 -4.91 -17.61
N VAL A 78 16.85 -4.03 -16.93
CA VAL A 78 16.34 -2.70 -16.54
C VAL A 78 16.12 -1.80 -17.76
N VAL A 79 16.91 -1.97 -18.83
CA VAL A 79 16.77 -1.16 -20.05
C VAL A 79 15.49 -1.56 -20.78
N LEU A 80 15.25 -2.87 -20.92
CA LEU A 80 14.02 -3.38 -21.52
C LEU A 80 12.79 -3.04 -20.67
N PHE A 81 12.88 -3.14 -19.35
CA PHE A 81 11.80 -2.70 -18.47
C PHE A 81 11.51 -1.21 -18.63
N ASN A 82 12.52 -0.35 -18.56
CA ASN A 82 12.35 1.09 -18.65
C ASN A 82 11.73 1.53 -20.00
N SER A 83 12.05 0.85 -21.10
CA SER A 83 11.43 1.13 -22.40
C SER A 83 9.96 0.72 -22.48
N ASN A 84 9.49 -0.19 -21.62
CA ASN A 84 8.09 -0.63 -21.53
C ASN A 84 7.37 -0.12 -20.27
N ARG A 85 8.05 0.67 -19.43
CA ARG A 85 7.56 1.11 -18.10
C ARG A 85 6.22 1.82 -18.18
N GLN A 86 5.98 2.61 -19.22
CA GLN A 86 4.71 3.32 -19.38
C GLN A 86 3.53 2.36 -19.50
N GLY A 87 3.67 1.26 -20.27
CA GLY A 87 2.63 0.25 -20.40
C GLY A 87 2.35 -0.45 -19.08
N TYR A 88 3.40 -0.78 -18.33
CA TYR A 88 3.27 -1.31 -16.97
C TYR A 88 2.54 -0.34 -16.04
N LEU A 89 2.94 0.93 -15.97
CA LEU A 89 2.27 1.91 -15.11
C LEU A 89 0.80 2.11 -15.48
N SER A 90 0.49 2.18 -16.77
CA SER A 90 -0.91 2.25 -17.25
C SER A 90 -1.72 1.03 -16.82
N SER A 91 -1.12 -0.17 -16.87
CA SER A 91 -1.80 -1.41 -16.45
C SER A 91 -2.08 -1.46 -14.94
N ILE A 92 -1.26 -0.81 -14.11
CA ILE A 92 -1.47 -0.75 -12.66
C ILE A 92 -2.62 0.18 -12.28
N ILE A 93 -2.71 1.33 -12.93
CA ILE A 93 -3.72 2.36 -12.62
C ILE A 93 -5.05 2.12 -13.32
N GLU A 94 -5.13 1.08 -14.15
CA GLU A 94 -6.37 0.69 -14.81
C GLU A 94 -7.43 0.33 -13.79
N GLU A 95 -8.64 0.84 -14.03
CA GLU A 95 -9.78 0.62 -13.15
C GLU A 95 -10.15 -0.86 -13.12
N SER A 96 -10.32 -1.40 -11.91
CA SER A 96 -10.78 -2.77 -11.74
C SER A 96 -12.29 -2.87 -11.95
N GLU A 97 -12.75 -4.00 -12.50
CA GLU A 97 -14.16 -4.37 -12.54
C GLU A 97 -14.72 -4.67 -11.13
N HIS A 98 -13.83 -4.86 -10.16
CA HIS A 98 -14.16 -5.17 -8.77
C HIS A 98 -14.40 -3.91 -7.91
N PRO A 99 -15.03 -4.04 -6.72
CA PRO A 99 -15.31 -2.89 -5.85
C PRO A 99 -14.05 -2.26 -5.22
N VAL A 100 -12.86 -2.73 -5.55
CA VAL A 100 -11.55 -2.28 -5.03
C VAL A 100 -10.56 -2.17 -6.18
N ASP A 101 -9.45 -1.47 -5.96
CA ASP A 101 -8.37 -1.34 -6.92
C ASP A 101 -7.79 -2.71 -7.32
N LYS A 102 -7.27 -2.80 -8.55
CA LYS A 102 -6.62 -4.01 -9.10
C LYS A 102 -5.54 -4.56 -8.16
N TYR A 103 -4.82 -3.68 -7.47
CA TYR A 103 -3.81 -4.03 -6.49
C TYR A 103 -4.10 -3.36 -5.15
N ALA A 104 -4.18 -4.16 -4.08
CA ALA A 104 -4.26 -3.67 -2.71
C ALA A 104 -2.96 -2.97 -2.27
N GLN A 105 -1.83 -3.37 -2.87
CA GLN A 105 -0.53 -2.78 -2.59
C GLN A 105 0.40 -2.90 -3.81
N VAL A 106 1.15 -1.82 -4.07
CA VAL A 106 2.19 -1.73 -5.10
C VAL A 106 3.41 -1.08 -4.47
N GLU A 107 4.53 -1.79 -4.40
CA GLU A 107 5.76 -1.31 -3.75
C GLU A 107 6.98 -1.57 -4.61
N ASP A 108 7.89 -0.60 -4.65
CA ASP A 108 9.22 -0.80 -5.24
C ASP A 108 10.14 -1.53 -4.26
N VAL A 109 10.95 -2.46 -4.78
CA VAL A 109 11.96 -3.18 -4.01
C VAL A 109 13.33 -2.86 -4.59
N SER A 110 14.24 -2.36 -3.74
CA SER A 110 15.58 -1.99 -4.17
C SER A 110 16.56 -3.16 -4.24
N ALA A 111 16.27 -4.27 -3.55
CA ALA A 111 17.17 -5.41 -3.44
C ALA A 111 16.42 -6.77 -3.40
N PRO A 112 16.50 -7.58 -4.48
CA PRO A 112 16.90 -7.20 -5.84
C PRO A 112 15.94 -6.16 -6.44
N TYR A 113 16.44 -5.43 -7.43
CA TYR A 113 15.68 -4.38 -8.09
C TYR A 113 14.40 -4.95 -8.73
N GLY A 114 13.26 -4.40 -8.37
CA GLY A 114 11.97 -5.01 -8.66
C GLY A 114 10.81 -4.29 -7.99
N PHE A 115 9.67 -4.97 -7.96
CA PHE A 115 8.47 -4.50 -7.28
C PHE A 115 7.63 -5.67 -6.77
N ILE A 116 6.79 -5.38 -5.78
CA ILE A 116 5.82 -6.28 -5.20
C ILE A 116 4.42 -5.76 -5.52
N LEU A 117 3.53 -6.68 -5.86
CA LEU A 117 2.11 -6.42 -6.02
C LEU A 117 1.31 -7.38 -5.14
N LEU A 118 0.31 -6.86 -4.46
CA LEU A 118 -0.72 -7.64 -3.78
C LEU A 118 -2.04 -7.46 -4.52
N ALA A 119 -2.53 -8.53 -5.14
CA ALA A 119 -3.78 -8.50 -5.90
C ALA A 119 -4.87 -9.32 -5.18
N PRO A 120 -6.02 -8.74 -4.82
CA PRO A 120 -7.19 -9.51 -4.42
C PRO A 120 -7.71 -10.30 -5.63
N ILE A 121 -7.92 -11.61 -5.46
CA ILE A 121 -8.41 -12.49 -6.52
C ILE A 121 -9.84 -12.92 -6.20
N PHE A 122 -10.78 -12.59 -7.07
CA PHE A 122 -12.20 -12.89 -6.95
C PHE A 122 -12.58 -14.13 -7.75
N ASP A 123 -11.98 -14.32 -8.93
CA ASP A 123 -12.38 -15.37 -9.88
C ASP A 123 -11.26 -16.39 -10.18
N GLU A 124 -11.63 -17.55 -10.73
CA GLU A 124 -10.72 -18.70 -10.92
C GLU A 124 -9.55 -18.45 -11.88
N ASN A 125 -9.76 -17.61 -12.90
CA ASN A 125 -8.80 -17.36 -13.97
C ASN A 125 -8.15 -15.97 -13.88
N GLU A 126 -8.47 -15.20 -12.85
CA GLU A 126 -8.04 -13.81 -12.72
C GLU A 126 -6.53 -13.73 -12.43
N LEU A 127 -6.00 -14.68 -11.67
CA LEU A 127 -4.57 -14.74 -11.41
C LEU A 127 -3.77 -14.97 -12.70
N GLU A 128 -4.17 -15.91 -13.54
CA GLU A 128 -3.51 -16.19 -14.82
C GLU A 128 -3.54 -14.97 -15.74
N LYS A 129 -4.69 -14.29 -15.84
CA LYS A 129 -4.85 -13.05 -16.61
C LYS A 129 -3.89 -11.97 -16.13
N LEU A 130 -3.82 -11.72 -14.81
CA LEU A 130 -2.91 -10.75 -14.22
C LEU A 130 -1.44 -11.10 -14.48
N GLN A 131 -1.07 -12.38 -14.42
CA GLN A 131 0.29 -12.81 -14.73
C GLN A 131 0.64 -12.56 -16.20
N ASP A 132 -0.27 -12.85 -17.12
CA ASP A 132 -0.06 -12.65 -18.54
C ASP A 132 0.00 -11.17 -18.90
N GLU A 133 -0.85 -10.35 -18.29
CA GLU A 133 -0.80 -8.89 -18.39
C GLU A 133 0.56 -8.35 -17.92
N LEU A 134 1.02 -8.77 -16.73
CA LEU A 134 2.33 -8.36 -16.21
C LEU A 134 3.49 -8.80 -17.11
N ARG A 135 3.44 -10.02 -17.68
CA ARG A 135 4.46 -10.48 -18.63
C ARG A 135 4.44 -9.66 -19.92
N ALA A 136 3.27 -9.22 -20.37
CA ALA A 136 3.11 -8.41 -21.58
C ALA A 136 3.58 -6.96 -21.38
N THR A 137 3.32 -6.36 -20.22
CA THR A 137 3.58 -4.94 -19.95
C THR A 137 4.91 -4.70 -19.24
N ALA A 138 5.30 -5.53 -18.26
CA ALA A 138 6.55 -5.44 -17.51
C ALA A 138 7.65 -6.31 -18.13
N LYS A 139 8.02 -6.02 -19.39
CA LYS A 139 9.08 -6.77 -20.10
C LYS A 139 10.44 -6.63 -19.42
N GLY A 140 11.31 -7.62 -19.62
CA GLY A 140 12.63 -7.65 -18.97
C GLY A 140 12.59 -8.04 -17.49
N THR A 141 11.48 -8.62 -17.02
CA THR A 141 11.29 -9.03 -15.64
C THR A 141 11.13 -10.54 -15.49
N LEU A 142 11.35 -11.03 -14.26
CA LEU A 142 11.01 -12.38 -13.82
C LEU A 142 9.92 -12.28 -12.76
N LEU A 143 8.73 -12.77 -13.10
CA LEU A 143 7.58 -12.84 -12.20
C LEU A 143 7.62 -14.13 -11.36
N ARG A 144 7.42 -13.98 -10.05
CA ARG A 144 7.19 -15.07 -9.10
C ARG A 144 5.86 -14.83 -8.39
N THR A 145 5.10 -15.89 -8.18
CA THR A 145 3.78 -15.81 -7.57
C THR A 145 3.74 -16.66 -6.31
N SER A 146 3.06 -16.17 -5.28
CA SER A 146 2.69 -16.94 -4.09
C SER A 146 1.28 -16.55 -3.67
N LEU A 147 0.60 -17.41 -2.92
CA LEU A 147 -0.74 -17.15 -2.44
C LEU A 147 -0.69 -16.87 -0.93
N ILE A 148 -1.34 -15.79 -0.50
CA ILE A 148 -1.51 -15.49 0.91
C ILE A 148 -2.75 -16.27 1.39
N THR A 149 -2.52 -17.27 2.23
CA THR A 149 -3.58 -18.12 2.79
C THR A 149 -4.12 -17.59 4.11
N THR A 150 -3.33 -16.82 4.86
CA THR A 150 -3.71 -16.27 6.17
C THR A 150 -2.89 -15.03 6.49
N VAL A 151 -3.54 -14.00 7.04
CA VAL A 151 -2.88 -12.81 7.61
C VAL A 151 -2.78 -12.99 9.11
N LEU A 152 -1.56 -13.00 9.65
CA LEU A 152 -1.32 -13.21 11.08
C LEU A 152 -1.51 -11.94 11.92
N ILE A 153 -1.11 -10.79 11.37
CA ILE A 153 -1.15 -9.47 12.03
C ILE A 153 -1.51 -8.42 10.98
N GLY A 154 -2.38 -7.48 11.36
CA GLY A 154 -2.78 -6.36 10.52
C GLY A 154 -3.82 -6.76 9.46
N GLY A 155 -3.92 -5.94 8.41
CA GLY A 155 -4.85 -6.15 7.31
C GLY A 155 -4.30 -5.53 6.03
N LEU A 156 -4.90 -5.90 4.90
CA LEU A 156 -4.61 -5.30 3.61
C LEU A 156 -5.60 -4.18 3.34
N GLY A 157 -5.08 -3.05 2.87
CA GLY A 157 -5.85 -1.84 2.62
C GLY A 157 -6.70 -1.91 1.35
N TYR A 158 -7.67 -2.84 1.28
CA TYR A 158 -8.59 -2.92 0.15
C TYR A 158 -9.45 -1.66 0.05
N ARG A 159 -9.29 -0.91 -1.03
CA ARG A 159 -10.01 0.34 -1.28
C ARG A 159 -10.12 0.56 -2.77
N ARG A 160 -10.94 1.53 -3.17
CA ARG A 160 -10.99 2.04 -4.53
C ARG A 160 -10.55 3.50 -4.48
N PHE A 161 -9.52 3.86 -5.22
CA PHE A 161 -9.10 5.25 -5.33
C PHE A 161 -9.93 5.97 -6.40
N ASP A 162 -10.54 7.08 -6.01
CA ASP A 162 -11.18 8.07 -6.87
C ASP A 162 -10.19 9.14 -7.36
#